data_AF-A0A953S1L1-F1
#
_entry.id   AF-A0A953S1L1-F1
#
_cell.length_a   1.000
_cell.length_b   1.000
_cell.length_c   1.000
_cell.angle_alpha   90.00
_cell.angle_beta   90.00
_cell.angle_gamma   90.00
#
_symmetry.space_group_name_H-M   'P 1'
#
loop_
_entity.id
_entity.type
_entity.pdbx_description
1 polymer ?
#
loop_
_entity_poly.entity_id
_entity_poly.type
_entity_poly.pdbx_seq_one_letter_code
_entity_poly.pdbx_strand_id
1 'polypeptide(L)'
;MANVVGTWSLTTDWGCDGSITGSFNQTFNADGTWSSAPFVHNGRWFQVEGLVTWTFNDTPNLVYAANLTGSWMAGIQGYETSGGIKGCFGAHRAGVPAALQAATAAKKVADPLLGK
;
A
#
# COMPACT_ATOMS: atom_id res chain seq x y z
N MET A 1 7.14 -10.68 -12.71
CA MET A 1 5.94 -9.91 -13.06
C MET A 1 5.40 -9.28 -11.79
N ALA A 2 5.09 -7.98 -11.79
CA ALA A 2 4.46 -7.32 -10.65
C ALA A 2 3.06 -7.92 -10.44
N ASN A 3 2.65 -8.17 -9.20
CA ASN A 3 1.32 -8.70 -8.88
C ASN A 3 0.82 -8.05 -7.59
N VAL A 4 -0.33 -7.38 -7.65
CA VAL A 4 -0.93 -6.69 -6.51
C VAL A 4 -1.59 -7.66 -5.52
N VAL A 5 -1.97 -8.87 -5.95
CA VAL A 5 -2.70 -9.84 -5.11
C VAL A 5 -1.94 -10.13 -3.80
N GLY A 6 -2.66 -10.03 -2.69
CA GLY A 6 -2.14 -10.14 -1.33
C GLY A 6 -2.48 -8.92 -0.46
N THR A 7 -2.00 -8.94 0.78
CA THR A 7 -2.23 -7.88 1.75
C THR A 7 -1.09 -6.87 1.74
N TRP A 8 -1.44 -5.59 1.87
CA TRP A 8 -0.57 -4.43 1.85
C TRP A 8 -0.87 -3.52 3.04
N SER A 9 0.17 -2.94 3.62
CA SER A 9 0.05 -1.86 4.60
C SER A 9 0.17 -0.54 3.85
N LEU A 10 -0.91 0.24 3.83
CA LEU A 10 -1.02 1.52 3.15
C LEU A 10 -0.88 2.66 4.15
N THR A 11 -0.29 3.75 3.68
CA THR A 11 -0.19 5.02 4.40
C THR A 11 -0.62 6.14 3.48
N THR A 12 -1.59 6.96 3.89
CA THR A 12 -2.19 8.03 3.10
C THR A 12 -1.84 9.41 3.64
N ASP A 13 -1.65 10.34 2.72
CA ASP A 13 -1.47 11.77 2.96
C ASP A 13 -2.44 12.52 2.04
N TRP A 14 -3.42 13.21 2.62
CA TRP A 14 -4.32 14.08 1.89
C TRP A 14 -3.65 15.44 1.71
N GLY A 15 -3.48 15.87 0.47
CA GLY A 15 -2.73 17.10 0.14
C GLY A 15 -1.27 16.89 -0.23
N CYS A 16 -0.68 15.72 0.05
CA CYS A 16 0.73 15.42 -0.24
C CYS A 16 1.71 16.40 0.42
N ASP A 17 1.40 16.84 1.63
CA ASP A 17 2.19 17.85 2.34
C ASP A 17 3.19 17.24 3.35
N GLY A 18 3.24 15.92 3.44
CA GLY A 18 4.02 15.15 4.39
C GLY A 18 3.26 14.77 5.66
N SER A 19 2.02 15.24 5.83
CA SER A 19 1.18 14.96 7.01
C SER A 19 0.40 13.68 6.80
N ILE A 20 0.94 12.57 7.34
CA ILE A 20 0.25 11.27 7.27
C ILE A 20 -1.10 11.35 7.99
N THR A 21 -2.17 11.03 7.25
CA THR A 21 -3.57 11.12 7.68
C THR A 21 -4.20 9.77 8.00
N GLY A 22 -3.60 8.67 7.54
CA GLY A 22 -4.15 7.34 7.78
C GLY A 22 -3.16 6.21 7.48
N SER A 23 -3.29 5.12 8.21
CA SER A 23 -2.58 3.86 7.95
C SER A 23 -3.51 2.67 8.19
N PHE A 24 -3.54 1.74 7.24
CA PHE A 24 -4.45 0.59 7.27
C PHE A 24 -3.94 -0.54 6.38
N ASN A 25 -4.46 -1.75 6.60
CA ASN A 25 -4.20 -2.89 5.75
C ASN A 25 -5.26 -2.99 4.65
N GLN A 26 -4.84 -3.31 3.43
CA GLN A 26 -5.71 -3.59 2.29
C GLN A 26 -5.31 -4.91 1.63
N THR A 27 -6.26 -5.79 1.37
CA THR A 27 -6.05 -7.07 0.71
C THR A 27 -6.68 -7.05 -0.67
N PHE A 28 -5.88 -7.26 -1.71
CA PHE A 28 -6.33 -7.46 -3.09
C PHE A 28 -6.50 -8.95 -3.36
N ASN A 29 -7.72 -9.36 -3.70
CA ASN A 29 -8.08 -10.75 -3.97
C ASN A 29 -7.96 -11.06 -5.46
N ALA A 30 -7.63 -12.32 -5.81
CA ALA A 30 -7.43 -12.74 -7.19
C ALA A 30 -8.67 -12.63 -8.10
N ASP A 31 -9.87 -12.46 -7.54
CA ASP A 31 -11.15 -12.31 -8.25
C ASP A 31 -11.44 -10.86 -8.70
N GLY A 32 -10.48 -9.95 -8.52
CA GLY A 32 -10.61 -8.53 -8.85
C GLY A 32 -11.33 -7.71 -7.78
N THR A 33 -11.58 -8.26 -6.58
CA THR A 33 -12.08 -7.51 -5.42
C THR A 33 -10.97 -7.15 -4.44
N TRP A 34 -11.20 -6.16 -3.59
CA TRP A 34 -10.32 -5.86 -2.46
C TRP A 34 -11.13 -5.55 -1.21
N SER A 35 -10.50 -5.70 -0.04
CA SER A 35 -11.06 -5.32 1.27
C SER A 35 -9.99 -4.68 2.16
N SER A 36 -10.38 -3.87 3.16
CA SER A 36 -9.46 -3.27 4.12
C SER A 36 -9.80 -3.55 5.58
N ALA A 37 -8.81 -3.35 6.45
CA ALA A 37 -8.92 -3.39 7.91
C ALA A 37 -7.97 -2.35 8.54
N PRO A 38 -8.33 -1.68 9.65
CA PRO A 38 -9.56 -1.85 10.43
C PRO A 38 -10.79 -1.18 9.80
N PHE A 39 -10.61 -0.24 8.86
CA PHE A 39 -11.70 0.39 8.14
C PHE A 39 -12.28 -0.61 7.15
N VAL A 40 -13.56 -0.94 7.27
CA VAL A 40 -14.21 -1.97 6.46
C VAL A 40 -14.70 -1.35 5.15
N HIS A 41 -13.74 -1.07 4.25
CA HIS A 41 -14.03 -0.71 2.86
C HIS A 41 -13.82 -1.91 1.94
N ASN A 42 -14.42 -1.86 0.77
CA ASN A 42 -14.22 -2.83 -0.28
C ASN A 42 -14.49 -2.22 -1.66
N GLY A 43 -14.05 -2.91 -2.70
CA GLY A 43 -14.29 -2.49 -4.06
C GLY A 43 -13.68 -3.39 -5.10
N ARG A 44 -13.47 -2.85 -6.29
CA ARG A 44 -12.87 -3.56 -7.43
C ARG A 44 -11.49 -3.00 -7.73
N TRP A 45 -10.61 -3.85 -8.21
CA TRP A 45 -9.29 -3.45 -8.70
C TRP A 45 -9.02 -4.06 -10.07
N PHE A 46 -8.14 -3.43 -10.82
CA PHE A 46 -7.51 -4.02 -11.99
C PHE A 46 -6.04 -3.61 -12.03
N GLN A 47 -5.24 -4.40 -12.75
CA GLN A 47 -3.81 -4.17 -12.91
C GLN A 47 -3.43 -4.38 -14.37
N VAL A 48 -2.62 -3.49 -14.91
CA VAL A 48 -1.95 -3.63 -16.21
C VAL A 48 -0.46 -3.41 -15.99
N GLU A 49 0.33 -4.47 -16.15
CA GLU A 49 1.77 -4.45 -15.83
C GLU A 49 2.03 -3.93 -14.41
N GLY A 50 2.81 -2.85 -14.24
CA GLY A 50 3.07 -2.23 -12.94
C GLY A 50 1.97 -1.27 -12.48
N LEU A 51 1.00 -0.90 -13.32
CA LEU A 51 -0.06 0.04 -12.95
C LEU A 51 -1.23 -0.71 -12.32
N VAL A 52 -1.62 -0.33 -11.10
CA VAL A 52 -2.80 -0.83 -10.41
C VAL A 52 -3.76 0.31 -10.12
N THR A 53 -5.06 0.07 -10.26
CA THR A 53 -6.11 1.05 -9.94
C THR A 53 -7.27 0.34 -9.25
N TRP A 54 -7.86 0.98 -8.25
CA TRP A 54 -9.02 0.45 -7.54
C TRP A 54 -10.01 1.54 -7.12
N THR A 55 -11.27 1.13 -7.02
CA THR A 55 -12.43 1.96 -6.64
C THR A 55 -13.04 1.48 -5.34
N PHE A 56 -13.91 2.28 -4.75
CA PHE A 56 -14.60 2.00 -3.48
C PHE A 56 -16.09 1.81 -3.74
N ASN A 57 -16.68 0.75 -3.21
CA ASN A 57 -18.12 0.49 -3.35
C ASN A 57 -18.97 1.38 -2.43
N ASP A 58 -18.42 1.77 -1.29
CA ASP A 58 -19.10 2.53 -0.23
C ASP A 58 -18.71 4.01 -0.20
N THR A 59 -17.68 4.40 -0.96
CA THR A 59 -17.18 5.78 -1.07
C THR A 59 -17.22 6.22 -2.54
N PRO A 60 -18.37 6.69 -3.04
CA PRO A 60 -18.55 7.03 -4.44
C PRO A 60 -17.51 8.03 -4.94
N ASN A 61 -17.06 7.83 -6.18
CA ASN A 61 -16.08 8.66 -6.88
C ASN A 61 -14.67 8.65 -6.29
N LEU A 62 -14.37 7.90 -5.22
CA LEU A 62 -13.01 7.76 -4.70
C LEU A 62 -12.24 6.70 -5.50
N VAL A 63 -11.08 7.09 -6.01
CA VAL A 63 -10.19 6.22 -6.79
C VAL A 63 -8.78 6.33 -6.28
N TYR A 64 -8.08 5.20 -6.29
CA TYR A 64 -6.65 5.10 -6.03
C TYR A 64 -5.97 4.49 -7.25
N ALA A 65 -4.83 5.03 -7.63
CA ALA A 65 -3.99 4.51 -8.69
C ALA A 65 -2.52 4.55 -8.27
N ALA A 66 -1.78 3.46 -8.50
CA ALA A 66 -0.37 3.34 -8.11
C ALA A 66 0.47 2.58 -9.12
N ASN A 67 1.76 2.88 -9.09
CA ASN A 67 2.78 2.03 -9.68
C ASN A 67 3.30 1.02 -8.64
N LEU A 68 3.34 -0.24 -9.03
CA LEU A 68 3.77 -1.40 -8.26
C LEU A 68 5.14 -1.88 -8.76
N THR A 69 6.10 -1.93 -7.85
CA THR A 69 7.44 -2.47 -8.11
C THR A 69 7.85 -3.40 -6.97
N GLY A 70 7.85 -4.71 -7.25
CA GLY A 70 8.19 -5.73 -6.25
C GLY A 70 7.21 -5.72 -5.06
N SER A 71 7.74 -5.42 -3.86
CA SER A 71 6.97 -5.37 -2.62
C SER A 71 6.61 -3.94 -2.18
N TRP A 72 6.76 -2.96 -3.07
CA TRP A 72 6.46 -1.55 -2.83
C TRP A 72 5.49 -1.01 -3.88
N MET A 73 4.59 -0.12 -3.48
CA MET A 73 3.78 0.69 -4.40
C MET A 73 3.68 2.12 -3.90
N ALA A 74 3.56 3.06 -4.83
CA ALA A 74 3.28 4.46 -4.53
C ALA A 74 2.31 5.00 -5.57
N GLY A 75 1.44 5.92 -5.14
CA GLY A 75 0.35 6.38 -5.99
C GLY A 75 -0.35 7.61 -5.49
N ILE A 76 -1.45 7.91 -6.16
CA ILE A 76 -2.37 9.01 -5.86
C ILE A 76 -3.73 8.46 -5.46
N GLN A 77 -4.39 9.17 -4.55
CA GLN A 77 -5.79 8.98 -4.22
C GLN A 77 -6.57 10.27 -4.45
N GLY A 78 -7.84 10.14 -4.79
CA GLY A 78 -8.71 11.30 -4.83
C GLY A 78 -10.09 11.01 -5.39
N TYR A 79 -10.96 12.01 -5.24
CA TYR A 79 -12.31 11.96 -5.79
C TYR A 79 -12.29 12.36 -7.28
N GLU A 80 -13.05 11.68 -8.14
CA GLU A 80 -13.16 11.98 -9.58
C GLU A 80 -13.83 13.33 -9.88
N THR A 81 -14.48 13.95 -8.90
CA THR A 81 -15.13 15.25 -9.03
C THR A 81 -14.13 16.40 -9.18
N SER A 82 -14.47 17.38 -10.01
CA SER A 82 -13.72 18.64 -10.09
C SER A 82 -13.72 19.34 -8.73
N GLY A 83 -12.54 19.72 -8.23
CA GLY A 83 -12.38 20.28 -6.88
C GLY A 83 -12.43 19.24 -5.74
N GLY A 84 -12.58 17.95 -6.04
CA GLY A 84 -12.51 16.88 -5.05
C GLY A 84 -11.14 16.79 -4.39
N ILE A 85 -11.11 16.37 -3.12
CA ILE A 85 -9.87 16.24 -2.35
C ILE A 85 -8.96 15.19 -3.01
N LYS A 86 -7.66 15.49 -3.08
CA LYS A 86 -6.62 14.65 -3.68
C LYS A 86 -5.51 14.41 -2.65
N GLY A 87 -4.73 13.36 -2.85
CA GLY A 87 -3.58 13.06 -2.02
C GLY A 87 -2.68 12.01 -2.67
N CYS A 88 -1.71 11.55 -1.91
CA CYS A 88 -0.80 10.49 -2.27
C CYS A 88 -0.71 9.46 -1.16
N PHE A 89 -0.24 8.28 -1.55
CA PHE A 89 -0.08 7.17 -0.64
C PHE A 89 1.13 6.34 -1.04
N GLY A 90 1.67 5.65 -0.03
CA GLY A 90 2.65 4.59 -0.21
C GLY A 90 2.11 3.31 0.41
N ALA A 91 2.56 2.16 -0.11
CA ALA A 91 2.26 0.88 0.49
C ALA A 91 3.39 -0.12 0.33
N HIS A 92 3.47 -1.05 1.28
CA HIS A 92 4.34 -2.22 1.20
C HIS A 92 3.56 -3.49 1.51
N ARG A 93 4.00 -4.64 1.00
CA ARG A 93 3.35 -5.92 1.33
C ARG A 93 3.32 -6.12 2.85
N ALA A 94 2.16 -6.48 3.37
CA ALA A 94 2.00 -6.90 4.76
C ALA A 94 2.64 -8.29 4.89
N GLY A 95 3.62 -8.43 5.77
CA GLY A 95 4.35 -9.69 5.94
C GLY A 95 5.78 -9.73 5.40
N VAL A 96 6.58 -8.67 5.61
CA VAL A 96 7.79 -8.93 6.40
C VAL A 96 7.33 -8.80 7.85
N PRO A 97 7.14 -9.89 8.60
CA PRO A 97 6.81 -9.80 10.01
C PRO A 97 7.79 -8.86 10.70
N ALA A 98 7.33 -7.97 11.58
CA ALA A 98 8.20 -7.38 12.59
C ALA A 98 8.93 -8.47 13.41
N ALA A 99 8.44 -9.72 13.41
CA ALA A 99 9.14 -10.88 13.95
C ALA A 99 10.44 -11.23 13.20
N LEU A 100 10.60 -10.87 11.92
CA LEU A 100 11.88 -10.97 11.21
C LEU A 100 12.81 -9.78 11.52
N GLN A 101 12.30 -8.64 12.01
CA GLN A 101 13.15 -7.58 12.57
C GLN A 101 13.72 -7.97 13.93
N ALA A 102 12.96 -8.67 14.77
CA ALA A 102 13.49 -9.24 16.02
C ALA A 102 14.52 -10.37 15.73
N ALA A 103 14.27 -11.21 14.72
CA ALA A 103 15.20 -12.28 14.34
C ALA A 103 16.45 -11.79 13.60
N THR A 104 16.40 -10.68 12.86
CA THR A 104 17.60 -10.08 12.24
C THR A 104 18.36 -9.15 13.19
N ALA A 105 17.70 -8.51 14.16
CA ALA A 105 18.39 -7.80 15.25
C ALA A 105 19.18 -8.76 16.15
N ALA A 106 18.67 -9.97 16.41
CA ALA A 106 19.39 -11.01 17.13
C ALA A 106 20.51 -11.68 16.31
N LYS A 107 20.54 -11.47 14.99
CA LYS A 107 21.56 -12.02 14.08
C LYS A 107 22.57 -10.97 13.59
N LYS A 108 22.67 -9.82 14.26
CA LYS A 108 23.82 -8.92 14.17
C LYS A 108 25.00 -9.49 14.97
N VAL A 109 25.41 -10.71 14.64
CA VAL A 109 26.72 -11.23 15.03
C VAL A 109 27.72 -10.50 14.14
N ALA A 110 28.64 -9.80 14.80
CA ALA A 110 29.75 -9.00 14.28
C ALA A 110 30.04 -9.17 12.77
N ASP A 111 29.91 -8.06 12.04
CA ASP A 111 30.46 -7.94 10.69
C ASP A 111 31.99 -8.10 10.77
N PRO A 112 32.59 -9.17 10.23
CA PRO A 112 34.03 -9.42 10.36
C PRO A 112 34.90 -8.48 9.51
N LEU A 113 34.31 -7.55 8.76
CA LEU A 113 35.01 -6.73 7.76
C LEU A 113 35.34 -5.30 8.21
N LEU A 114 35.02 -4.91 9.44
CA LEU A 114 35.63 -3.73 10.07
C LEU A 114 36.81 -4.18 10.93
N GLY A 115 37.92 -4.46 10.24
CA GLY A 115 39.23 -4.64 10.85
C GLY A 115 39.67 -3.39 11.63
N LYS A 116 40.43 -3.68 12.69
CA LYS A 116 41.17 -2.80 13.63
C LYS A 116 41.37 -1.34 13.24
#